data_AF-A0A090S3E8-F1
#
_entry.id   AF-A0A090S3E8-F1
#
_cell.length_a   1.000
_cell.length_b   1.000
_cell.length_c   1.000
_cell.angle_alpha   90.00
_cell.angle_beta   90.00
_cell.angle_gamma   90.00
#
_symmetry.space_group_name_H-M   'P 1'
#
loop_
_entity.id
_entity.type
_entity.pdbx_description
1 polymer ?
#
loop_
_entity_poly.entity_id
_entity_poly.type
_entity_poly.pdbx_seq_one_letter_code
_entity_poly.pdbx_strand_id
1 'polypeptide(L)' 'MIEQSFYDYTTQFGESQKRSMFGGTGLFKEGAMYALISNDKVFIRGGKGLDAQFHELQCEKFRHVKNNQRRR' A
#
# COMPACT_ATOMS: atom_id res chain seq x y z
N MET A 1 -11.63 10.02 -5.66
CA MET A 1 -10.17 9.87 -5.40
C MET A 1 -9.90 8.45 -4.99
N ILE A 2 -8.83 7.83 -5.49
CA ILE A 2 -8.60 6.38 -5.34
C ILE A 2 -8.45 5.95 -3.87
N GLU A 3 -7.92 6.84 -3.02
CA GLU A 3 -7.73 6.56 -1.60
C GLU A 3 -9.04 6.27 -0.86
N GLN A 4 -10.02 7.15 -1.00
CA GLN A 4 -11.32 6.99 -0.33
C GLN A 4 -12.06 5.78 -0.89
N SER A 5 -12.11 5.62 -2.22
CA SER A 5 -12.80 4.49 -2.84
C SER A 5 -12.18 3.15 -2.49
N PHE A 6 -10.84 3.07 -2.42
CA PHE A 6 -10.17 1.82 -2.04
C PHE A 6 -10.37 1.54 -0.55
N TYR A 7 -10.32 2.57 0.30
CA TYR A 7 -10.64 2.40 1.71
C TYR A 7 -12.08 1.90 1.93
N ASP A 8 -13.06 2.52 1.27
CA ASP A 8 -14.48 2.11 1.37
C ASP A 8 -14.72 0.70 0.84
N TYR A 9 -13.94 0.26 -0.15
CA TYR A 9 -13.95 -1.14 -0.58
C TYR A 9 -13.40 -2.06 0.51
N THR A 10 -12.27 -1.71 1.13
CA THR A 10 -11.65 -2.57 2.15
C THR A 10 -12.48 -2.73 3.42
N THR A 11 -13.31 -1.74 3.78
CA THR A 11 -14.18 -1.82 4.98
C THR A 11 -15.27 -2.88 4.85
N GLN A 12 -15.61 -3.31 3.63
CA GLN A 12 -16.50 -4.47 3.38
C GLN A 12 -15.94 -5.78 3.94
N PHE A 13 -14.62 -5.82 4.18
CA PHE A 13 -13.90 -6.98 4.72
C PHE A 13 -13.47 -6.78 6.18
N GLY A 14 -14.08 -5.81 6.87
CA GLY A 14 -13.81 -5.44 8.24
C GLY A 14 -13.06 -4.12 8.38
N GLU A 15 -12.98 -3.63 9.62
CA GLU A 15 -12.33 -2.35 9.90
C GLU A 15 -10.85 -2.35 9.54
N SER A 16 -10.41 -1.24 8.94
CA SER A 16 -9.01 -1.02 8.57
C SER A 16 -8.49 0.23 9.24
N GLN A 17 -7.31 0.15 9.83
CA GLN A 17 -6.63 1.31 10.41
C GLN A 17 -5.78 1.99 9.33
N LYS A 18 -5.83 3.32 9.27
CA LYS A 18 -4.97 4.14 8.39
C LYS A 18 -3.77 4.68 9.18
N ARG A 19 -2.57 4.61 8.60
CA ARG A 19 -1.34 5.20 9.17
C ARG A 19 -0.48 5.81 8.07
N SER A 20 0.22 6.91 8.35
CA SER A 20 1.21 7.46 7.41
C SER A 20 2.40 6.51 7.29
N MET A 21 2.70 6.05 6.06
CA MET A 21 3.76 5.10 5.77
C MET A 21 4.40 5.42 4.42
N PHE A 22 5.74 5.51 4.38
CA PHE A 22 6.50 5.67 3.12
C PHE A 22 6.05 6.85 2.24
N GLY A 23 5.57 7.94 2.86
CA GLY A 23 5.05 9.10 2.13
C GLY A 23 3.63 8.94 1.57
N GLY A 24 2.89 7.90 1.98
CA GLY A 24 1.48 7.69 1.64
C GLY A 24 0.65 7.15 2.81
N THR A 25 -0.53 6.61 2.51
CA THR A 25 -1.47 6.04 3.48
C THR A 25 -1.37 4.52 3.49
N GLY A 26 -0.82 3.95 4.57
CA GLY A 26 -0.83 2.52 4.82
C GLY A 26 -2.13 2.05 5.45
N LEU A 27 -2.68 0.93 4.95
CA LEU A 27 -3.84 0.26 5.52
C LEU A 27 -3.43 -0.99 6.31
N PHE A 28 -4.03 -1.14 7.48
CA PHE A 28 -3.70 -2.19 8.45
C PHE A 28 -4.96 -2.92 8.91
N LYS A 29 -4.84 -4.24 9.08
CA LYS A 29 -5.82 -5.08 9.76
C LYS A 29 -5.11 -5.82 10.88
N GLU A 30 -5.63 -5.74 12.11
CA GLU A 30 -5.04 -6.40 13.29
C GLU A 30 -3.54 -6.10 13.49
N GLY A 31 -3.12 -4.86 13.23
CA GLY A 31 -1.73 -4.43 13.35
C GLY A 31 -0.81 -4.86 12.20
N ALA A 32 -1.29 -5.64 11.23
CA ALA A 32 -0.55 -6.02 10.03
C ALA A 32 -0.91 -5.12 8.83
N MET A 33 0.10 -4.50 8.22
CA MET A 33 -0.07 -3.72 7.00
C MET A 33 -0.38 -4.64 5.82
N TYR A 34 -1.37 -4.31 5.01
CA TYR A 34 -1.75 -5.09 3.80
C TYR A 34 -1.80 -4.25 2.52
N ALA A 35 -1.90 -2.93 2.61
CA ALA A 35 -1.86 -2.05 1.43
C ALA A 35 -1.17 -0.71 1.73
N LEU A 36 -0.68 -0.06 0.69
CA LEU A 36 -0.17 1.31 0.68
C LEU A 36 -0.84 2.07 -0.45
N ILE A 37 -1.34 3.27 -0.16
CA ILE A 37 -1.91 4.18 -1.14
C ILE A 37 -0.96 5.37 -1.25
N SER A 38 -0.42 5.60 -2.44
CA SER A 38 0.53 6.70 -2.68
C SER A 38 0.51 7.10 -4.15
N ASN A 39 0.55 8.40 -4.44
CA ASN A 39 0.59 8.95 -5.80
C ASN A 39 -0.52 8.40 -6.71
N ASP A 40 -1.77 8.38 -6.21
CA ASP A 40 -2.94 7.80 -6.89
C ASP A 40 -2.78 6.33 -7.33
N LYS A 41 -1.87 5.59 -6.69
CA LYS A 41 -1.68 4.16 -6.89
C LYS A 41 -1.94 3.40 -5.60
N VAL A 42 -2.44 2.17 -5.75
CA VAL A 42 -2.59 1.21 -4.67
C VAL A 42 -1.52 0.14 -4.83
N PHE A 43 -0.76 -0.09 -3.76
CA PHE A 43 0.21 -1.17 -3.66
C PHE A 43 -0.32 -2.17 -2.66
N ILE A 44 -0.38 -3.44 -3.06
CA ILE A 44 -0.80 -4.54 -2.18
C ILE A 44 0.44 -5.23 -1.63
N ARG A 45 0.40 -5.61 -0.36
CA ARG A 45 1.47 -6.39 0.25
C ARG A 45 1.51 -7.78 -0.40
N GLY A 46 2.56 -8.05 -1.15
CA GLY A 46 2.87 -9.37 -1.68
C GLY A 46 3.43 -10.34 -0.63
N GLY A 47 4.00 -11.43 -1.13
CA GLY A 47 4.59 -12.52 -0.37
C GLY A 47 3.97 -13.88 -0.68
N LYS A 48 4.77 -14.95 -0.53
CA LYS A 48 4.37 -16.33 -0.83
C LYS A 48 3.83 -16.43 -2.28
N GLY A 49 2.68 -17.07 -2.48
CA GLY A 49 2.08 -17.26 -3.80
C GLY A 49 1.60 -15.98 -4.49
N LEU A 50 1.38 -14.88 -3.75
CA LEU A 50 0.95 -13.61 -4.35
C LEU A 50 2.05 -12.98 -5.22
N ASP A 51 3.33 -13.22 -4.92
CA ASP A 51 4.41 -12.66 -5.73
C ASP A 51 4.43 -13.23 -7.15
N ALA A 52 4.09 -14.52 -7.31
CA ALA A 52 3.97 -15.16 -8.62
C ALA A 52 2.78 -14.57 -9.40
N GLN A 53 1.62 -14.42 -8.76
CA GLN A 53 0.45 -13.82 -9.38
C GLN A 53 0.71 -12.36 -9.80
N PHE A 54 1.35 -11.57 -8.94
CA PHE A 54 1.72 -10.19 -9.28
C PHE A 54 2.73 -10.11 -10.42
N HIS A 55 3.65 -11.08 -10.51
CA HIS A 55 4.58 -11.17 -11.63
C HIS A 55 3.85 -11.51 -12.94
N GLU A 56 2.93 -12.48 -12.93
CA GLU A 56 2.11 -12.84 -14.09
C GLU A 56 1.21 -11.68 -14.55
N LEU A 57 0.68 -10.91 -13.61
CA LEU A 57 -0.11 -9.70 -13.87
C LEU A 57 0.75 -8.46 -14.23
N GLN A 58 2.06 -8.63 -14.40
CA GLN A 58 3.02 -7.57 -14.74
C GLN A 58 2.97 -6.36 -13.79
N CYS A 59 2.69 -6.60 -12.50
CA CYS A 59 2.63 -5.54 -11.50
C CYS A 59 4.02 -4.98 -11.18
N GLU A 60 4.09 -3.66 -10.98
CA GLU A 60 5.31 -2.97 -10.59
C GLU A 60 5.52 -3.02 -9.06
N LYS A 61 6.73 -3.40 -8.62
CA LYS A 61 7.09 -3.35 -7.19
C LYS A 61 7.27 -1.91 -6.75
N PHE A 62 6.65 -1.57 -5.61
CA PHE A 62 6.85 -0.29 -4.94
C PHE A 62 8.35 -0.07 -4.63
N ARG A 63 8.85 1.13 -4.95
CA ARG A 63 10.21 1.58 -4.59
C ARG A 63 10.09 2.89 -3.84
N HIS A 64 10.34 2.86 -2.54
CA HIS A 64 10.44 4.08 -1.75
C HIS A 64 11.80 4.73 -2.00
N VAL A 65 11.82 5.82 -2.77
CA VAL A 65 13.03 6.61 -2.99
C VAL A 65 13.10 7.69 -1.93
N LYS A 66 13.97 7.49 -0.92
CA LYS A 66 14.23 8.49 0.10
C LYS A 66 15.10 9.59 -0.51
N ASN A 67 14.53 10.77 -0.77
CA ASN A 67 15.33 11.92 -1.21
C ASN A 67 16.18 12.39 -0.02
N ASN A 68 17.47 12.04 -0.03
CA ASN A 68 18.40 12.30 1.05
C ASN A 68 18.89 13.76 0.98
N GLN A 69 17.99 14.73 1.15
CA GLN A 69 18.41 16.10 1.46
C GLN A 69 18.83 16.12 2.94
N ARG A 70 20.13 15.89 3.19
CA ARG A 70 20.78 16.33 4.42
C ARG A 70 20.53 17.84 4.53
N ARG A 71 19.56 18.25 5.35
CA ARG A 71 19.56 19.60 5.92
C ARG A 71 20.75 19.65 6.88
N ARG A 72 21.83 20.26 6.41
CA ARG A 72 22.90 20.78 7.27
C ARG A 72 22.34 21.88 8.14
#